data_AF-D3TR99-F1
#
_entry.id   AF-D3TR99-F1
#
_cell.length_a   1.000
_cell.length_b   1.000
_cell.length_c   1.000
_cell.angle_alpha   90.00
_cell.angle_beta   90.00
_cell.angle_gamma   90.00
#
_symmetry.space_group_name_H-M   'P 1'
#
loop_
_entity.id
_entity.type
_entity.pdbx_description
1 polymer ?
#
loop_
_entity_poly.entity_id
_entity_poly.type
_entity_poly.pdbx_seq_one_letter_code
_entity_poly.pdbx_strand_id
1 'polypeptide(L)'
;MISAVSRAYLRANVQAVPNSLKPAVLGTAQGKKVVVAPCTDKSLPVAIHQVRLAHSDLEVPDFTPYRRENVKNANRRNDSAEQRKAFSYMLVGATAVGSAYAAKGLVNTFVSSMSASADVLAMAKIEIKLGDIPEGKSVTFKWRGKPLFIRHRTGAEIATERNVAVATLRDPQS
;
A
#
# COMPACT_ATOMS: atom_id res chain seq x y z
N MET A 1 42.57 -25.69 0.35
CA MET A 1 42.71 -24.35 0.96
C MET A 1 41.41 -24.02 1.65
N ILE A 2 41.49 -23.86 2.97
CA ILE A 2 40.41 -23.72 3.95
C ILE A 2 40.26 -22.23 4.28
N SER A 3 39.03 -21.71 4.39
CA SER A 3 38.61 -20.54 5.22
C SER A 3 37.34 -19.93 4.60
N ALA A 4 36.26 -19.53 5.28
CA ALA A 4 35.72 -19.76 6.62
C ALA A 4 34.26 -19.29 6.51
N VAL A 5 33.29 -20.21 6.54
CA VAL A 5 31.86 -19.86 6.54
C VAL A 5 31.47 -19.51 7.97
N SER A 6 31.27 -18.21 8.23
CA SER A 6 30.80 -17.73 9.53
C SER A 6 29.31 -18.04 9.67
N ARG A 7 29.03 -19.14 10.36
CA ARG A 7 27.69 -19.61 10.74
C ARG A 7 27.43 -19.12 12.16
N ALA A 8 26.64 -18.06 12.30
CA ALA A 8 26.13 -17.63 13.60
C ALA A 8 24.72 -17.05 13.41
N TYR A 9 23.93 -17.12 14.48
CA TYR A 9 22.53 -16.66 14.61
C TYR A 9 21.43 -17.71 14.39
N LEU A 10 21.53 -18.79 15.18
CA LEU A 10 20.37 -19.29 15.92
C LEU A 10 20.65 -19.02 17.41
N ARG A 11 20.10 -17.94 17.95
CA ARG A 11 19.94 -17.76 19.40
C ARG A 11 18.51 -17.30 19.66
N ALA A 12 17.73 -18.20 20.25
CA ALA A 12 16.52 -17.84 20.95
C ALA A 12 16.90 -16.89 22.09
N ASN A 13 16.53 -15.61 21.98
CA ASN A 13 16.54 -14.70 23.11
C ASN A 13 15.23 -14.89 23.87
N VAL A 14 15.26 -15.73 24.89
CA VAL A 14 14.34 -15.62 26.03
C VAL A 14 14.76 -14.36 26.77
N GLN A 15 14.13 -13.24 26.44
CA GLN A 15 14.31 -12.02 27.22
C GLN A 15 13.42 -12.14 28.45
N ALA A 16 14.02 -12.64 29.52
CA ALA A 16 13.47 -12.53 30.86
C ALA A 16 13.16 -11.05 31.13
N VAL A 17 11.88 -10.74 31.34
CA VAL A 17 11.43 -9.42 31.80
C VAL A 17 12.07 -9.20 33.17
N PRO A 18 12.98 -8.22 33.35
CA PRO A 18 13.44 -7.88 34.66
C PRO A 18 12.29 -7.19 35.40
N ASN A 19 11.62 -7.94 36.27
CA ASN A 19 10.97 -7.37 37.45
C ASN A 19 12.06 -6.71 38.29
N SER A 20 12.41 -5.48 37.96
CA SER A 20 13.16 -4.62 38.87
C SER A 20 12.23 -3.54 39.39
N LEU A 21 11.42 -3.92 40.37
CA LEU A 21 10.98 -2.96 41.37
C LEU A 21 12.27 -2.48 42.07
N LYS A 22 12.80 -1.35 41.62
CA LYS A 22 13.76 -0.55 42.39
C LYS A 22 13.01 0.66 42.93
N PRO A 23 12.89 0.80 44.26
CA PRO A 23 12.36 1.99 44.88
C PRO A 23 13.50 3.02 44.94
N ALA A 24 13.33 4.18 44.32
CA ALA A 24 14.27 5.29 44.48
C ALA A 24 13.57 6.63 44.21
N VAL A 25 12.96 7.14 45.27
CA VAL A 25 13.08 8.53 45.77
C VAL A 25 13.23 9.61 44.68
N LEU A 26 12.14 10.35 44.43
CA LEU A 26 12.22 11.71 43.87
C LEU A 26 12.01 12.71 45.00
N GLY A 27 12.98 13.59 45.16
CA GLY A 27 12.93 14.71 46.09
C GLY A 27 11.99 15.83 45.67
N THR A 28 11.66 16.60 46.70
CA THR A 28 11.37 18.04 46.73
C THR A 28 10.07 18.55 46.10
N ALA A 29 9.02 18.60 46.93
CA ALA A 29 8.18 19.78 47.08
C ALA A 29 8.16 20.16 48.58
N GLN A 30 8.47 21.42 48.88
CA GLN A 30 8.49 21.96 50.24
C GLN A 30 7.13 21.81 50.91
N GLY A 31 7.11 21.43 52.20
CA GLY A 31 5.91 21.65 53.00
C GLY A 31 5.69 20.86 54.28
N LYS A 32 6.50 19.85 54.65
CA LYS A 32 6.59 19.36 56.04
C LYS A 32 7.80 18.44 56.18
N LYS A 33 8.80 18.88 56.95
CA LYS A 33 9.94 18.03 57.36
C LYS A 33 9.37 16.89 58.20
N VAL A 34 9.21 15.70 57.62
CA VAL A 34 9.08 14.48 58.41
C VAL A 34 10.50 13.99 58.67
N VAL A 35 11.01 14.36 59.84
CA VAL A 35 12.24 13.78 60.38
C VAL A 35 11.91 12.34 60.75
N VAL A 36 12.42 11.38 59.97
CA VAL A 36 12.30 9.96 60.32
C VAL A 36 13.46 9.64 61.26
N ALA A 37 13.18 9.62 62.56
CA ALA A 37 14.04 8.99 63.54
C ALA A 37 13.88 7.44 63.42
N PRO A 38 14.95 6.65 63.57
CA PRO A 38 14.85 5.20 63.53
C PRO A 38 14.05 4.73 64.74
N CYS A 39 13.08 3.86 64.51
CA CYS A 39 12.17 3.40 65.55
C CYS A 39 12.92 2.54 66.58
N THR A 40 12.83 2.93 67.84
CA THR A 40 12.81 1.98 68.95
C THR A 40 11.56 2.21 69.77
N ASP A 41 10.81 1.12 69.90
CA ASP A 41 9.82 0.82 70.91
C ASP A 41 8.34 1.23 70.69
N LYS A 42 7.51 0.19 70.83
CA LYS A 42 6.07 0.05 71.15
C LYS A 42 5.01 0.95 70.47
N SER A 43 4.03 0.23 69.91
CA SER A 43 2.67 0.64 69.51
C SER A 43 2.55 1.73 68.44
N LEU A 44 2.46 1.31 67.18
CA LEU A 44 1.89 2.16 66.12
C LEU A 44 0.37 1.96 66.11
N PRO A 45 -0.45 3.02 66.21
CA PRO A 45 -1.87 2.89 65.92
C PRO A 45 -2.01 2.54 64.44
N VAL A 46 -2.62 1.40 64.14
CA VAL A 46 -3.15 1.11 62.80
C VAL A 46 -4.26 2.13 62.57
N ALA A 47 -3.93 3.27 61.98
CA ALA A 47 -4.92 4.23 61.55
C ALA A 47 -5.66 3.60 60.36
N ILE A 48 -6.84 3.04 60.64
CA ILE A 48 -7.78 2.62 59.61
C ILE A 48 -8.26 3.91 58.92
N HIS A 49 -7.57 4.32 57.85
CA HIS A 49 -8.06 5.39 57.00
C HIS A 49 -9.20 4.81 56.17
N GLN A 50 -10.44 5.20 56.50
CA GLN A 50 -11.59 4.94 55.64
C GLN A 50 -11.37 5.71 54.33
N VAL A 51 -10.87 5.03 53.30
CA VAL A 51 -10.62 5.63 51.99
C VAL A 51 -11.97 5.98 51.37
N ARG A 52 -12.24 7.28 51.27
CA ARG A 52 -13.38 7.78 50.51
C ARG A 52 -13.03 7.62 49.03
N LEU A 53 -13.72 6.72 48.34
CA LEU A 53 -13.63 6.61 46.88
C LEU A 53 -14.63 7.58 46.25
N ALA A 54 -14.53 8.86 46.59
CA ALA A 54 -15.33 9.87 45.91
C ALA A 54 -14.71 10.17 44.55
N HIS A 55 -15.54 10.46 43.55
CA HIS A 55 -15.09 10.85 42.22
C HIS A 55 -14.27 12.16 42.22
N SER A 56 -14.30 12.94 43.32
CA SER A 56 -13.49 14.14 43.54
C SER A 56 -12.04 13.85 43.90
N ASP A 57 -11.74 12.64 44.39
CA ASP A 57 -10.42 12.27 44.91
C ASP A 57 -9.58 11.56 43.84
N LEU A 58 -10.12 11.43 42.62
CA LEU A 58 -9.47 10.84 41.47
C LEU A 58 -8.67 11.91 40.72
N GLU A 59 -7.37 11.96 40.98
CA GLU A 59 -6.45 12.77 40.19
C GLU A 59 -6.03 12.03 38.92
N VAL A 60 -5.93 12.77 37.81
CA VAL A 60 -5.42 12.22 36.55
C VAL A 60 -3.92 11.96 36.70
N PRO A 61 -3.44 10.74 36.42
CA PRO A 61 -2.01 10.44 36.46
C PRO A 61 -1.18 11.33 35.53
N ASP A 62 0.11 11.50 35.84
CA ASP A 62 1.00 12.29 34.99
C ASP A 62 1.34 11.55 33.68
N PHE A 63 0.97 12.16 32.56
CA PHE A 63 1.25 11.66 31.20
C PHE A 63 2.40 12.42 30.51
N THR A 64 3.14 13.28 31.24
CA THR A 64 4.27 14.03 30.70
C THR A 64 5.30 13.18 29.94
N PRO A 65 5.61 11.93 30.35
CA PRO A 65 6.51 11.06 29.59
C PRO A 65 6.01 10.67 28.19
N TYR A 66 4.69 10.62 27.97
CA TYR A 66 4.08 10.19 26.70
C TYR A 66 3.62 11.36 25.82
N ARG A 67 3.58 12.57 26.39
CA ARG A 67 3.18 13.78 25.67
C ARG A 67 4.24 14.16 24.65
N ARG A 68 3.79 14.57 23.47
CA ARG A 68 4.65 15.22 22.47
C ARG A 68 5.23 16.51 23.07
N GLU A 69 6.47 16.86 22.72
CA GLU A 69 7.19 18.03 23.28
C GLU A 69 6.37 19.33 23.24
N ASN A 70 5.58 19.50 22.18
CA ASN A 70 4.73 20.66 21.95
C ASN A 70 3.43 20.70 22.80
N VAL A 71 3.20 19.77 23.72
CA VAL A 71 2.06 19.78 24.67
C VAL A 71 2.47 19.41 26.10
N LYS A 72 3.77 19.36 26.41
CA LYS A 72 4.25 19.06 27.78
C LYS A 72 3.92 20.16 28.78
N ASN A 73 4.11 21.42 28.39
CA ASN A 73 3.82 22.56 29.27
C ASN A 73 2.31 22.79 29.39
N ALA A 74 1.76 22.73 30.61
CA ALA A 74 0.33 22.91 30.86
C ALA A 74 -0.17 24.35 30.68
N ASN A 75 0.69 25.35 30.93
CA ASN A 75 0.33 26.77 30.91
C ASN A 75 0.36 27.43 29.52
N ARG A 76 0.53 26.65 28.44
CA ARG A 76 0.62 27.19 27.06
C ARG A 76 -0.71 27.07 26.33
N ARG A 77 -0.95 27.98 25.38
CA ARG A 77 -2.07 27.87 24.44
C ARG A 77 -1.87 26.72 23.45
N ASN A 78 -2.97 26.14 22.99
CA ASN A 78 -2.99 25.02 22.05
C ASN A 78 -2.81 25.46 20.57
N ASP A 79 -1.69 26.11 20.26
CA ASP A 79 -1.39 26.58 18.90
C ASP A 79 -0.75 25.48 18.03
N SER A 80 -0.30 24.39 18.65
CA SER A 80 0.36 23.25 18.00
C SER A 80 -0.60 22.13 17.55
N ALA A 81 -1.91 22.31 17.73
CA ALA A 81 -2.91 21.29 17.39
C ALA A 81 -2.91 20.92 15.91
N GLU A 82 -2.87 21.93 15.05
CA GLU A 82 -3.02 21.74 13.61
C GLU A 82 -1.84 20.97 13.03
N GLN A 83 -0.61 21.37 13.37
CA GLN A 83 0.61 20.67 12.93
C GLN A 83 0.65 19.19 13.35
N ARG A 84 0.16 18.88 14.55
CA ARG A 84 0.11 17.49 15.06
C ARG A 84 -0.86 16.62 14.27
N LYS A 85 -2.01 17.18 13.90
CA LYS A 85 -3.03 16.51 13.09
C LYS A 85 -2.56 16.37 11.65
N ALA A 86 -2.04 17.44 11.08
CA ALA A 86 -1.50 17.47 9.72
C ALA A 86 -0.40 16.42 9.53
N PHE A 87 0.52 16.25 10.47
CA PHE A 87 1.53 15.19 10.39
C PHE A 87 0.91 13.79 10.32
N SER A 88 -0.05 13.50 11.21
CA SER A 88 -0.73 12.20 11.23
C SER A 88 -1.57 11.96 9.98
N TYR A 89 -2.29 12.99 9.50
CA TYR A 89 -3.07 12.90 8.26
C TYR A 89 -2.20 12.80 7.02
N MET A 90 -1.05 13.48 6.98
CA MET A 90 -0.10 13.38 5.87
C MET A 90 0.49 11.97 5.80
N LEU A 91 0.83 11.37 6.95
CA LEU A 91 1.32 9.99 6.98
C LEU A 91 0.26 9.02 6.44
N VAL A 92 -0.98 9.11 6.96
CA VAL A 92 -2.10 8.26 6.50
C VAL A 92 -2.40 8.50 5.02
N GLY A 93 -2.41 9.76 4.58
CA GLY A 93 -2.65 10.15 3.18
C GLY A 93 -1.57 9.62 2.24
N ALA A 94 -0.29 9.76 2.61
CA ALA A 94 0.82 9.24 1.82
C ALA A 94 0.77 7.71 1.71
N THR A 95 0.49 7.01 2.81
CA THR A 95 0.33 5.55 2.79
C THR A 95 -0.88 5.13 1.95
N ALA A 96 -2.00 5.85 2.02
CA ALA A 96 -3.19 5.57 1.22
C ALA A 96 -2.95 5.75 -0.28
N VAL A 97 -2.24 6.81 -0.68
CA VAL A 97 -1.87 7.02 -2.09
C VAL A 97 -0.90 5.93 -2.57
N GLY A 98 0.11 5.59 -1.77
CA GLY A 98 1.06 4.53 -2.09
C GLY A 98 0.38 3.16 -2.25
N SER A 99 -0.52 2.80 -1.32
CA SER A 99 -1.25 1.54 -1.40
C SER A 99 -2.23 1.50 -2.57
N ALA A 100 -2.90 2.62 -2.88
CA ALA A 100 -3.78 2.72 -4.03
C ALA A 100 -3.01 2.53 -5.36
N TYR A 101 -1.81 3.10 -5.47
CA TYR A 101 -0.97 2.91 -6.66
C TYR A 101 -0.51 1.45 -6.82
N ALA A 102 -0.08 0.82 -5.72
CA ALA A 102 0.28 -0.60 -5.72
C ALA A 102 -0.91 -1.48 -6.12
N ALA A 103 -2.08 -1.24 -5.52
CA ALA A 103 -3.31 -1.95 -5.86
C ALA A 103 -3.68 -1.77 -7.33
N LYS A 104 -3.59 -0.54 -7.87
CA LYS A 104 -3.81 -0.27 -9.29
C LYS A 104 -2.87 -1.09 -10.17
N GLY A 105 -1.59 -1.14 -9.85
CA GLY A 105 -0.60 -1.93 -10.60
C GLY A 105 -0.95 -3.42 -10.63
N LEU A 106 -1.29 -3.99 -9.46
CA LEU A 106 -1.70 -5.39 -9.35
C LEU A 106 -2.96 -5.66 -10.15
N VAL A 107 -4.04 -4.89 -9.93
CA VAL A 107 -5.31 -5.05 -10.64
C VAL A 107 -5.12 -4.93 -12.14
N ASN A 108 -4.35 -3.94 -12.60
CA ASN A 108 -4.07 -3.77 -14.02
C ASN A 108 -3.32 -4.96 -14.62
N THR A 109 -2.39 -5.56 -13.86
CA THR A 109 -1.67 -6.76 -14.29
C THR A 109 -2.61 -7.96 -14.44
N PHE A 110 -3.51 -8.17 -13.47
CA PHE A 110 -4.51 -9.24 -13.55
C PHE A 110 -5.48 -9.04 -14.71
N VAL A 111 -6.00 -7.82 -14.90
CA VAL A 111 -6.89 -7.50 -16.03
C VAL A 111 -6.16 -7.66 -17.35
N SER A 112 -4.91 -7.18 -17.45
CA SER A 112 -4.10 -7.33 -18.66
C SER A 112 -3.79 -8.80 -18.96
N SER A 113 -3.65 -9.66 -17.95
CA SER A 113 -3.44 -11.11 -18.15
C SER A 113 -4.67 -11.80 -18.75
N MET A 114 -5.87 -11.24 -18.58
CA MET A 114 -7.10 -11.75 -19.22
C MET A 114 -7.33 -11.15 -20.62
N SER A 115 -6.59 -10.10 -20.97
CA SER A 115 -6.65 -9.47 -22.28
C SER A 115 -5.86 -10.27 -23.33
N ALA A 116 -5.98 -9.88 -24.60
CA ALA A 116 -5.30 -10.54 -25.72
C ALA A 116 -3.78 -10.65 -25.44
N SER A 117 -3.30 -11.88 -25.36
CA SER A 117 -1.88 -12.16 -25.12
C SER A 117 -1.04 -11.75 -26.32
N ALA A 118 0.26 -11.54 -26.09
CA ALA A 118 1.20 -11.09 -27.12
C ALA A 118 1.21 -11.99 -28.36
N ASP A 119 0.93 -13.29 -28.21
CA ASP A 119 0.83 -14.24 -29.32
C ASP A 119 -0.39 -13.96 -30.23
N VAL A 120 -1.55 -13.63 -29.64
CA VAL A 120 -2.74 -13.22 -30.41
C VAL A 120 -2.53 -11.87 -31.12
N LEU A 121 -1.75 -10.97 -30.51
CA LEU A 121 -1.34 -9.72 -31.14
C LEU A 121 -0.27 -9.93 -32.22
N ALA A 122 0.61 -10.92 -32.08
CA ALA A 122 1.54 -11.28 -33.14
C ALA A 122 0.81 -11.81 -34.37
N MET A 123 -0.28 -12.57 -34.18
CA MET A 123 -1.18 -12.99 -35.27
C MET A 123 -2.07 -11.86 -35.83
N ALA A 124 -1.94 -10.63 -35.33
CA ALA A 124 -2.74 -9.50 -35.80
C ALA A 124 -2.40 -9.08 -37.23
N LYS A 125 -1.14 -9.21 -37.62
CA LYS A 125 -0.64 -8.82 -38.93
C LYS A 125 -0.06 -10.06 -39.60
N ILE A 126 -0.43 -10.27 -40.85
CA ILE A 126 0.10 -11.35 -41.67
C ILE A 126 0.82 -10.73 -42.86
N GLU A 127 2.07 -11.14 -43.06
CA GLU A 127 2.82 -10.78 -44.26
C GLU A 127 2.56 -11.82 -45.33
N ILE A 128 2.17 -11.37 -46.52
CA ILE A 128 1.78 -12.24 -47.63
C ILE A 128 2.61 -11.86 -48.84
N LYS A 129 3.31 -12.84 -49.40
CA LYS A 129 4.07 -12.68 -50.63
C LYS A 129 3.10 -12.62 -51.81
N LEU A 130 2.97 -11.44 -52.40
CA LEU A 130 2.08 -11.22 -53.55
C LEU A 130 2.60 -11.86 -54.84
N GLY A 131 3.91 -12.10 -54.95
CA GLY A 131 4.54 -12.71 -56.13
C GLY A 131 4.20 -14.18 -56.35
N ASP A 132 3.76 -14.89 -55.30
CA ASP A 132 3.40 -16.31 -55.37
C ASP A 132 1.96 -16.53 -55.87
N ILE A 133 1.19 -15.45 -56.10
CA ILE A 133 -0.21 -15.48 -56.52
C ILE A 133 -0.32 -15.09 -58.00
N PRO A 134 -0.54 -16.06 -58.90
CA PRO A 134 -0.72 -15.77 -60.33
C PRO A 134 -2.04 -15.01 -60.57
N GLU A 135 -2.07 -14.20 -61.62
CA GLU A 135 -3.25 -13.44 -62.05
C GLU A 135 -4.47 -14.34 -62.30
N GLY A 136 -5.65 -13.88 -61.89
CA GLY A 136 -6.92 -14.60 -62.01
C GLY A 136 -7.18 -15.64 -60.93
N LYS A 137 -6.19 -15.97 -60.07
CA LYS A 137 -6.36 -16.92 -58.97
C LYS A 137 -6.80 -16.21 -57.68
N SER A 138 -7.66 -16.88 -56.92
CA SER A 138 -8.06 -16.48 -55.57
C SER A 138 -7.47 -17.44 -54.55
N VAL A 139 -6.80 -16.91 -53.53
CA VAL A 139 -6.20 -17.68 -52.43
C VAL A 139 -6.92 -17.31 -51.14
N THR A 140 -7.18 -18.32 -50.30
CA THR A 140 -7.81 -18.14 -48.99
C THR A 140 -6.79 -18.37 -47.89
N PHE A 141 -6.64 -17.41 -46.99
CA PHE A 141 -5.79 -17.48 -45.82
C PHE A 141 -6.65 -17.49 -44.55
N LYS A 142 -6.20 -18.21 -43.51
CA LYS A 142 -6.86 -18.16 -42.19
C LYS A 142 -6.29 -16.99 -41.40
N TRP A 143 -7.11 -15.98 -41.08
CA TRP A 143 -6.70 -14.82 -40.27
C TRP A 143 -7.66 -14.62 -39.09
N ARG A 144 -7.13 -14.63 -37.86
CA ARG A 144 -7.90 -14.47 -36.61
C ARG A 144 -9.17 -15.35 -36.53
N GLY A 145 -9.08 -16.58 -37.05
CA GLY A 145 -10.20 -17.53 -37.07
C GLY A 145 -11.26 -17.28 -38.16
N LYS A 146 -11.08 -16.26 -39.02
CA LYS A 146 -11.93 -15.96 -40.17
C LYS A 146 -11.16 -16.20 -41.48
N PRO A 147 -11.85 -16.56 -42.58
CA PRO A 147 -11.20 -16.65 -43.89
C PRO A 147 -10.93 -15.25 -44.44
N LEU A 148 -9.71 -15.02 -44.92
CA LEU A 148 -9.28 -13.81 -45.62
C LEU A 148 -9.01 -14.17 -47.08
N PHE A 149 -9.70 -13.49 -47.99
CA PHE A 149 -9.63 -13.75 -49.43
C PHE A 149 -8.73 -12.74 -50.12
N ILE A 150 -7.76 -13.23 -50.89
CA ILE A 150 -6.89 -12.40 -51.72
C ILE A 150 -7.03 -12.88 -53.16
N ARG A 151 -7.47 -11.98 -54.03
CA ARG A 151 -7.62 -12.23 -55.47
C ARG A 151 -6.74 -11.29 -56.25
N HIS A 152 -5.86 -11.85 -57.08
CA HIS A 152 -5.10 -11.07 -58.06
C HIS A 152 -5.98 -10.87 -59.30
N ARG A 153 -6.69 -9.74 -59.38
CA ARG A 153 -7.62 -9.44 -60.50
C ARG A 153 -6.87 -9.27 -61.82
N THR A 154 -7.46 -9.74 -62.91
CA THR A 154 -6.95 -9.51 -64.28
C THR A 154 -7.41 -8.14 -64.81
N GLY A 155 -6.75 -7.62 -65.85
CA GLY A 155 -7.13 -6.34 -66.47
C GLY A 155 -8.57 -6.28 -66.99
N ALA A 156 -9.10 -7.41 -67.47
CA ALA A 156 -10.47 -7.51 -67.96
C ALA A 156 -11.50 -7.42 -66.81
N GLU A 157 -11.22 -8.05 -65.66
CA GLU A 157 -12.08 -7.98 -64.47
C GLU A 157 -12.14 -6.55 -63.91
N ILE A 158 -10.99 -5.87 -63.86
CA ILE A 158 -10.90 -4.48 -63.40
C ILE A 158 -11.75 -3.55 -64.29
N ALA A 159 -11.70 -3.72 -65.61
CA ALA A 159 -12.50 -2.93 -66.54
C ALA A 159 -13.99 -3.18 -66.35
N THR A 160 -14.37 -4.44 -66.12
CA THR A 160 -15.78 -4.83 -65.92
C THR A 160 -16.34 -4.21 -64.63
N GLU A 161 -15.62 -4.31 -63.51
CA GLU A 161 -16.07 -3.76 -62.23
C GLU A 161 -16.11 -2.21 -62.23
N ARG A 162 -15.18 -1.54 -62.94
CA ARG A 162 -15.20 -0.07 -63.09
C ARG A 162 -16.38 0.45 -63.90
N ASN A 163 -16.92 -0.37 -64.80
CA ASN A 163 -18.05 0.02 -65.67
C ASN A 163 -19.42 -0.21 -65.00
N VAL A 164 -19.48 -0.75 -63.78
CA VAL A 164 -20.73 -1.00 -63.06
C VAL A 164 -21.29 0.32 -62.50
N ALA A 165 -22.58 0.57 -62.71
CA ALA A 165 -23.27 1.73 -62.16
C ALA A 165 -23.47 1.58 -60.64
N VAL A 166 -22.62 2.24 -59.84
CA VAL A 166 -22.57 2.14 -58.36
C VAL A 166 -23.92 2.45 -57.69
N ALA A 167 -24.74 3.32 -58.29
CA ALA A 167 -26.06 3.70 -57.78
C ALA A 167 -27.11 2.57 -57.82
N THR A 168 -26.85 1.50 -58.58
CA THR A 168 -27.75 0.34 -58.68
C THR A 168 -27.46 -0.73 -57.62
N LEU A 169 -26.33 -0.62 -56.91
CA LEU A 169 -25.92 -1.57 -55.90
C LEU A 169 -26.62 -1.29 -54.56
N ARG A 170 -26.94 -2.37 -53.84
CA ARG A 170 -27.55 -2.31 -52.50
C ARG A 170 -26.65 -1.65 -51.44
N ASP A 171 -25.33 -1.75 -51.62
CA ASP A 171 -24.31 -1.04 -50.84
C ASP A 171 -23.38 -0.31 -51.83
N PRO A 172 -23.53 1.02 -52.00
CA PRO A 172 -22.76 1.78 -52.97
C PRO A 172 -21.33 2.03 -52.48
N GLN A 173 -20.38 1.22 -52.97
CA GLN A 173 -18.93 1.39 -52.79
C GLN A 173 -18.24 1.45 -54.16
N SER A 174 -17.25 2.33 -54.31
CA SER A 174 -16.50 2.58 -55.57
C SER A 174 -15.12 1.94 -55.57
#